data_AF-A0A2K3M9F3-F1
#
_entry.id   AF-A0A2K3M9F3-F1
#
_cell.length_a   1.000
_cell.length_b   1.000
_cell.length_c   1.000
_cell.angle_alpha   90.00
_cell.angle_beta   90.00
_cell.angle_gamma   90.00
#
_symmetry.space_group_name_H-M   'P 1'
#
loop_
_entity.id
_entity.type
_entity.pdbx_description
1 polymer ?
#
loop_
_entity_poly.entity_id
_entity_poly.type
_entity_poly.pdbx_seq_one_letter_code
_entity_poly.pdbx_strand_id
1 'polypeptide(L)'
;MNWCCRSVSKVHDAWFADEEQVRKAVGLLDEPVVQHPNARELTCGICFENYPRSGIEMASCGHPYCFSCWEGYISTSINDGPGCLMLRCPEPSCGAAIGQDMIDLLASNEDKQKYGRYLLRSYIEDNKKSKWCPAPGCEYAVTFDAGGANYDVSCLCSYSFCWNCTEEAHRPVDCGTVVKWIMKNSAESENMN
;
A
#
# COMPACT_ATOMS: atom_id res chain seq x y z
N MET A 1 -3.11 -6.04 15.66
CA MET A 1 -1.95 -5.13 15.71
C MET A 1 -1.68 -4.65 14.29
N ASN A 2 -1.78 -3.34 14.03
CA ASN A 2 -1.41 -2.79 12.74
C ASN A 2 0.12 -2.80 12.63
N TRP A 3 0.67 -3.78 11.92
CA TRP A 3 2.11 -3.91 11.64
C TRP A 3 2.65 -2.79 10.72
N CYS A 4 1.78 -1.88 10.28
CA CYS A 4 2.11 -0.67 9.52
C CYS A 4 2.71 0.44 10.40
N CYS A 5 3.62 0.09 11.31
CA CYS A 5 4.41 1.07 12.04
C CYS A 5 5.85 0.77 11.66
N ARG A 6 6.38 1.42 10.62
CA ARG A 6 7.72 1.18 10.01
C ARG A 6 8.92 1.48 10.93
N SER A 7 8.75 1.36 12.24
CA SER A 7 9.82 1.47 13.23
C SER A 7 10.62 0.17 13.25
N VAL A 8 11.82 0.22 12.68
CA VAL A 8 12.77 -0.90 12.63
C VAL A 8 13.01 -1.50 14.02
N SER A 9 13.14 -0.67 15.06
CA SER A 9 13.30 -1.13 16.43
C SER A 9 12.09 -1.92 16.92
N LYS A 10 10.85 -1.46 16.68
CA LYS A 10 9.64 -2.19 17.06
C LYS A 10 9.51 -3.52 16.34
N VAL A 11 9.90 -3.58 15.07
CA VAL A 11 9.88 -4.83 14.29
C VAL A 11 10.89 -5.82 14.86
N HIS A 12 12.11 -5.37 15.19
CA HIS A 12 13.10 -6.20 15.86
C HIS A 12 12.61 -6.70 17.22
N ASP A 13 12.11 -5.80 18.07
CA ASP A 13 11.61 -6.16 19.39
C ASP A 13 10.49 -7.22 19.30
N ALA A 14 9.56 -7.05 18.36
CA ALA A 14 8.48 -8.01 18.13
C ALA A 14 9.00 -9.36 17.60
N TRP A 15 9.94 -9.34 16.64
CA TRP A 15 10.55 -10.55 16.10
C TRP A 15 11.27 -11.37 17.17
N PHE A 16 12.06 -10.71 18.03
CA PHE A 16 12.79 -11.39 19.10
C PHE A 16 11.89 -11.82 20.26
N ALA A 17 10.72 -11.21 20.42
CA ALA A 17 9.75 -11.61 21.43
C ALA A 17 8.99 -12.90 21.05
N ASP A 18 8.49 -12.99 19.81
CA ASP A 18 7.74 -14.14 19.30
C ASP A 18 7.81 -14.21 17.77
N GLU A 19 8.86 -14.87 17.26
CA GLU A 19 9.10 -15.02 15.83
C GLU A 19 7.95 -15.73 15.10
N GLU A 20 7.39 -16.79 15.69
CA GLU A 20 6.32 -17.58 15.07
C GLU A 20 5.05 -16.74 14.89
N GLN A 21 4.68 -15.97 15.90
CA GLN A 21 3.56 -15.04 15.82
C GLN A 21 3.79 -13.96 14.75
N VAL A 22 5.01 -13.40 14.67
CA VAL A 22 5.33 -12.39 13.64
C VAL A 22 5.21 -12.99 12.26
N ARG A 23 5.86 -14.13 12.00
CA ARG A 23 5.82 -14.85 10.73
C ARG A 23 4.37 -15.11 10.29
N LYS A 24 3.54 -15.64 11.19
CA LYS A 24 2.12 -15.88 10.92
C LYS A 24 1.35 -14.60 10.60
N ALA A 25 1.59 -13.52 11.36
CA ALA A 25 0.89 -12.24 11.16
C ALA A 25 1.27 -11.57 9.83
N VAL A 26 2.54 -11.67 9.43
CA VAL A 26 3.03 -11.11 8.16
C VAL A 26 2.95 -12.09 7.00
N GLY A 27 2.48 -13.32 7.21
CA GLY A 27 2.31 -14.32 6.15
C GLY A 27 3.62 -14.90 5.61
N LEU A 28 4.67 -14.89 6.42
CA LEU A 28 5.92 -15.60 6.13
C LEU A 28 5.75 -17.04 6.59
N LEU A 29 5.89 -17.97 5.65
CA LEU A 29 5.77 -19.40 5.93
C LEU A 29 7.15 -20.04 5.95
N ASP A 30 7.35 -20.96 6.91
CA ASP A 30 8.56 -21.76 7.05
C ASP A 30 8.63 -22.84 5.97
N GLU A 31 7.47 -23.46 5.69
CA GLU A 31 7.32 -24.52 4.71
C GLU A 31 6.10 -24.25 3.82
N PRO A 32 6.13 -24.74 2.57
CA PRO A 32 4.98 -24.68 1.69
C PRO A 32 3.82 -25.52 2.23
N VAL A 33 2.61 -24.96 2.16
CA VAL A 33 1.35 -25.64 2.51
C VAL A 33 1.05 -26.77 1.52
N VAL A 34 1.34 -26.54 0.24
CA VAL A 34 1.14 -27.50 -0.84
C VAL A 34 2.47 -27.82 -1.50
N GLN A 35 2.78 -29.11 -1.57
CA GLN A 35 3.98 -29.60 -2.23
C GLN A 35 3.63 -30.28 -3.55
N HIS A 36 4.44 -30.00 -4.58
CA HIS A 36 4.28 -30.57 -5.91
C HIS A 36 5.56 -31.29 -6.36
N PRO A 37 5.96 -32.40 -5.71
CA PRO A 37 7.17 -33.11 -6.08
C PRO A 37 7.01 -33.75 -7.46
N ASN A 38 7.92 -33.42 -8.38
CA ASN A 38 8.01 -34.01 -9.74
C ASN A 38 6.78 -33.82 -10.65
N ALA A 39 5.90 -32.87 -10.36
CA ALA A 39 4.76 -32.55 -11.22
C ALA A 39 5.24 -31.87 -12.52
N ARG A 40 4.95 -32.49 -13.68
CA ARG A 40 5.25 -31.92 -15.01
C ARG A 40 4.22 -30.87 -15.43
N GLU A 41 2.99 -31.10 -15.02
CA GLU A 41 1.85 -30.21 -15.24
C GLU A 41 1.14 -29.97 -13.91
N LEU A 42 0.54 -28.80 -13.80
CA LEU A 42 -0.18 -28.34 -12.63
C LEU A 42 -1.45 -27.62 -13.08
N THR A 43 -2.52 -27.80 -12.32
CA THR A 43 -3.80 -27.14 -12.56
C THR A 43 -3.81 -25.79 -11.86
N CYS A 44 -4.15 -24.72 -12.58
CA CYS A 44 -4.31 -23.39 -11.99
C CYS A 44 -5.52 -23.35 -11.05
N GLY A 45 -5.35 -22.84 -9.83
CA GLY A 45 -6.43 -22.74 -8.84
C GLY A 45 -7.53 -21.70 -9.13
N ILE A 46 -7.39 -20.89 -10.19
CA ILE A 46 -8.37 -19.86 -10.58
C ILE A 46 -9.10 -20.24 -11.87
N CYS A 47 -8.38 -20.49 -12.96
CA CYS A 47 -9.01 -20.84 -14.25
C CYS A 47 -9.25 -22.34 -14.43
N PHE A 48 -8.72 -23.19 -13.55
CA PHE A 48 -8.85 -24.65 -13.59
C PHE A 48 -8.27 -25.33 -14.85
N GLU A 49 -7.45 -24.62 -15.62
CA GLU A 49 -6.72 -25.19 -16.76
C GLU A 49 -5.38 -25.79 -16.33
N ASN A 50 -4.87 -26.75 -17.13
CA ASN A 50 -3.58 -27.39 -16.91
C ASN A 50 -2.47 -26.67 -17.67
N TYR A 51 -1.37 -26.41 -16.96
CA TYR A 51 -0.19 -25.76 -17.51
C TYR A 51 1.06 -26.59 -17.22
N PRO A 52 2.08 -26.55 -18.09
CA PRO A 52 3.39 -27.07 -17.72
C PRO A 52 3.92 -26.31 -16.50
N ARG A 53 4.80 -26.94 -15.72
CA ARG A 53 5.40 -26.31 -14.52
C ARG A 53 6.01 -24.93 -14.79
N SER A 54 6.54 -24.68 -15.99
CA SER A 54 7.09 -23.38 -16.40
C SER A 54 6.05 -22.28 -16.64
N GLY A 55 4.76 -22.63 -16.78
CA GLY A 55 3.65 -21.71 -16.96
C GLY A 55 2.87 -21.42 -15.68
N ILE A 56 3.39 -21.85 -14.54
CA ILE A 56 2.77 -21.68 -13.22
C ILE A 56 3.75 -20.92 -12.34
N GLU A 57 3.21 -20.01 -11.53
CA GLU A 57 3.92 -19.50 -10.36
C GLU A 57 3.18 -19.71 -9.06
N MET A 58 3.97 -19.75 -7.99
CA MET A 58 3.52 -20.03 -6.63
C MET A 58 4.19 -19.07 -5.65
N ALA A 59 3.40 -18.57 -4.71
CA ALA A 59 3.96 -17.94 -3.51
C ALA A 59 4.60 -19.00 -2.60
N SER A 60 5.15 -18.59 -1.45
CA SER A 60 5.78 -19.49 -0.46
C SER A 60 4.88 -20.64 0.02
N CYS A 61 3.56 -20.50 -0.09
CA CYS A 61 2.60 -21.55 0.25
C CYS A 61 2.50 -22.71 -0.75
N GLY A 62 2.97 -22.54 -1.99
CA GLY A 62 2.88 -23.59 -3.02
C GLY A 62 1.54 -23.72 -3.74
N HIS A 63 0.57 -22.81 -3.55
CA HIS A 63 -0.66 -22.80 -4.34
C HIS A 63 -0.39 -22.34 -5.79
N PRO A 64 -0.71 -23.16 -6.81
CA PRO A 64 -0.32 -22.91 -8.19
C PRO A 64 -1.34 -22.05 -8.95
N TYR A 65 -0.85 -20.99 -9.61
CA TYR A 65 -1.65 -20.20 -10.55
C TYR A 65 -0.85 -19.89 -11.81
N CYS A 66 -1.51 -19.81 -12.95
CA CYS A 66 -0.86 -19.42 -14.20
C CYS A 66 -0.55 -17.92 -14.21
N PHE A 67 0.38 -17.52 -15.08
CA PHE A 67 0.82 -16.12 -15.21
C PHE A 67 -0.33 -15.14 -15.45
N SER A 68 -1.30 -15.50 -16.30
CA SER A 68 -2.43 -14.62 -16.61
C SER A 68 -3.37 -14.41 -15.41
N CYS A 69 -3.63 -15.45 -14.62
CA CYS A 69 -4.41 -15.33 -13.39
C CYS A 69 -3.68 -14.50 -12.32
N TRP A 70 -2.36 -14.66 -12.21
CA TRP A 70 -1.53 -13.82 -11.34
C TRP A 70 -1.57 -12.34 -11.76
N GLU A 71 -1.33 -12.07 -13.05
CA GLU A 71 -1.36 -10.71 -13.61
C GLU A 71 -2.71 -10.05 -13.35
N GLY A 72 -3.82 -10.74 -13.63
CA GLY A 72 -5.17 -10.23 -13.36
C GLY A 72 -5.42 -9.94 -11.88
N TYR A 73 -5.06 -10.88 -11.00
CA TYR A 73 -5.23 -10.71 -9.56
C TYR A 73 -4.42 -9.53 -8.99
N ILE A 74 -3.15 -9.42 -9.39
CA ILE A 74 -2.26 -8.34 -8.97
C ILE A 74 -2.76 -6.99 -9.51
N SER A 75 -3.13 -6.94 -10.78
CA SER A 75 -3.65 -5.71 -11.40
C SER A 75 -4.93 -5.23 -10.73
N THR A 76 -5.90 -6.13 -10.48
CA THR A 76 -7.13 -5.77 -9.72
C THR A 76 -6.77 -5.22 -8.34
N SER A 77 -5.90 -5.91 -7.60
CA SER A 77 -5.51 -5.51 -6.25
C SER A 77 -4.83 -4.14 -6.20
N ILE A 78 -3.96 -3.84 -7.18
CA ILE A 78 -3.30 -2.53 -7.31
C ILE A 78 -4.31 -1.45 -7.71
N ASN A 79 -5.28 -1.79 -8.55
CA ASN A 79 -6.31 -0.84 -8.97
C ASN A 79 -7.32 -0.52 -7.86
N ASP A 80 -7.59 -1.45 -6.96
CA ASP A 80 -8.44 -1.25 -5.79
C ASP A 80 -7.84 -0.30 -4.75
N GLY A 81 -6.51 -0.18 -4.68
CA GLY A 81 -5.84 0.85 -3.89
C GLY A 81 -4.60 0.37 -3.12
N PRO A 82 -4.16 1.12 -2.08
CA PRO A 82 -2.93 0.85 -1.35
C PRO A 82 -2.97 -0.45 -0.51
N GLY A 83 -4.13 -1.11 -0.41
CA GLY A 83 -4.25 -2.43 0.21
C GLY A 83 -3.38 -3.50 -0.45
N CYS A 84 -2.97 -3.30 -1.70
CA CYS A 84 -2.04 -4.16 -2.43
C CYS A 84 -0.66 -4.30 -1.76
N LEU A 85 -0.27 -3.39 -0.86
CA LEU A 85 0.98 -3.50 -0.10
C LEU A 85 0.98 -4.66 0.92
N MET A 86 -0.21 -5.19 1.23
CA MET A 86 -0.41 -6.33 2.14
C MET A 86 -1.01 -7.54 1.39
N LEU A 87 -0.77 -7.63 0.08
CA LEU A 87 -1.35 -8.64 -0.80
C LEU A 87 -1.01 -10.06 -0.33
N ARG A 88 -2.00 -10.95 -0.44
CA ARG A 88 -1.92 -12.35 -0.01
C ARG A 88 -2.10 -13.29 -1.18
N CYS A 89 -1.80 -14.57 -0.96
CA CYS A 89 -2.13 -15.64 -1.90
C CYS A 89 -3.62 -15.57 -2.29
N PRO A 90 -3.98 -15.83 -3.57
CA PRO A 90 -5.37 -15.84 -4.02
C PRO A 90 -6.26 -16.88 -3.33
N GLU A 91 -5.68 -17.92 -2.73
CA GLU A 91 -6.42 -18.93 -1.95
C GLU A 91 -7.04 -18.28 -0.70
N PRO A 92 -8.38 -18.26 -0.55
CA PRO A 92 -9.06 -17.49 0.51
C PRO A 92 -8.63 -17.82 1.94
N SER A 93 -8.20 -19.06 2.19
CA SER A 93 -7.75 -19.52 3.51
C SER A 93 -6.23 -19.35 3.73
N CYS A 94 -5.49 -18.92 2.71
CA CYS A 94 -4.04 -18.84 2.75
C CYS A 94 -3.56 -17.44 3.12
N GLY A 95 -2.79 -17.34 4.21
CA GLY A 95 -2.19 -16.10 4.68
C GLY A 95 -0.85 -15.75 4.04
N ALA A 96 -0.34 -16.52 3.09
CA ALA A 96 1.00 -16.30 2.52
C ALA A 96 1.11 -14.92 1.87
N ALA A 97 2.18 -14.19 2.20
CA ALA A 97 2.46 -12.88 1.64
C ALA A 97 2.89 -12.97 0.17
N ILE A 98 2.48 -11.97 -0.62
CA ILE A 98 3.02 -11.73 -1.95
C ILE A 98 4.06 -10.62 -1.83
N GLY A 99 5.32 -10.96 -2.10
CA GLY A 99 6.44 -10.04 -2.02
C GLY A 99 6.58 -9.17 -3.27
N GLN A 100 7.42 -8.14 -3.17
CA GLN A 100 7.74 -7.25 -4.29
C GLN A 100 8.39 -8.01 -5.46
N ASP A 101 9.14 -9.07 -5.19
CA ASP A 101 9.72 -9.97 -6.19
C ASP A 101 8.66 -10.58 -7.12
N MET A 102 7.52 -11.00 -6.57
CA MET A 102 6.39 -11.51 -7.36
C MET A 102 5.70 -10.39 -8.15
N ILE A 103 5.55 -9.20 -7.56
CA ILE A 103 5.02 -8.03 -8.29
C ILE A 103 5.94 -7.68 -9.47
N ASP A 104 7.25 -7.68 -9.25
CA ASP A 104 8.26 -7.38 -10.27
C ASP A 104 8.30 -8.45 -11.38
N LEU A 105 7.95 -9.69 -11.08
CA LEU A 105 7.86 -10.77 -12.06
C LEU A 105 6.55 -10.74 -12.87
N LEU A 106 5.41 -10.55 -12.19
CA LEU A 106 4.09 -10.90 -12.71
C LEU A 106 3.23 -9.69 -13.13
N ALA A 107 3.54 -8.49 -12.64
CA ALA A 107 2.75 -7.30 -12.95
C ALA A 107 3.18 -6.63 -14.27
N SER A 108 2.27 -5.84 -14.84
CA SER A 108 2.57 -4.94 -15.96
C SER A 108 3.49 -3.80 -15.52
N ASN A 109 4.17 -3.12 -16.47
CA ASN A 109 5.01 -1.97 -16.14
C ASN A 109 4.21 -0.79 -15.54
N GLU A 110 2.96 -0.62 -15.96
CA GLU A 110 2.07 0.41 -15.41
C GLU A 110 1.70 0.09 -13.96
N ASP A 111 1.33 -1.16 -13.69
CA ASP A 111 0.99 -1.62 -12.35
C ASP A 111 2.19 -1.54 -11.40
N LYS A 112 3.41 -1.87 -11.86
CA LYS A 112 4.63 -1.70 -11.06
C LYS A 112 4.86 -0.25 -10.64
N GLN A 113 4.66 0.70 -11.55
CA GLN A 113 4.77 2.12 -11.22
C GLN A 113 3.71 2.53 -10.19
N LYS A 114 2.47 2.07 -10.36
CA LYS A 114 1.38 2.35 -9.43
C LYS A 114 1.62 1.73 -8.05
N TYR A 115 2.08 0.49 -7.99
CA TYR A 115 2.52 -0.17 -6.75
C TYR A 115 3.65 0.59 -6.07
N GLY A 116 4.68 0.99 -6.83
CA GLY A 116 5.80 1.79 -6.33
C GLY A 116 5.35 3.12 -5.72
N ARG A 117 4.36 3.79 -6.34
CA ARG A 117 3.73 4.99 -5.76
C ARG A 117 3.06 4.71 -4.43
N TYR A 118 2.29 3.63 -4.29
CA TYR A 118 1.70 3.28 -2.99
C TYR A 118 2.76 2.96 -1.95
N LEU A 119 3.81 2.24 -2.33
CA LEU A 119 4.90 1.87 -1.43
C LEU A 119 5.64 3.11 -0.90
N LEU A 120 5.93 4.07 -1.78
CA LEU A 120 6.49 5.37 -1.44
C LEU A 120 5.51 6.18 -0.59
N ARG A 121 4.22 6.17 -0.94
CA ARG A 121 3.15 6.85 -0.20
C ARG A 121 3.12 6.46 1.26
N SER A 122 3.05 5.16 1.50
CA SER A 122 3.05 4.58 2.84
C SER A 122 4.37 4.86 3.59
N TYR A 123 5.51 5.05 2.90
CA TYR A 123 6.75 5.45 3.57
C TYR A 123 6.70 6.89 4.11
N ILE A 124 6.13 7.81 3.31
CA ILE A 124 6.07 9.23 3.66
C ILE A 124 5.00 9.50 4.72
N GLU A 125 3.86 8.81 4.67
CA GLU A 125 2.78 8.97 5.67
C GLU A 125 3.24 8.59 7.09
N ASP A 126 4.22 7.71 7.22
CA ASP A 126 4.84 7.33 8.50
C ASP A 126 5.88 8.37 9.00
N ASN A 127 6.30 9.32 8.16
CA ASN A 127 7.31 10.33 8.51
C ASN A 127 6.68 11.65 8.99
N LYS A 128 6.88 11.99 10.26
CA LYS A 128 6.36 13.24 10.86
C LYS A 128 6.87 14.53 10.20
N LYS A 129 7.99 14.48 9.47
CA LYS A 129 8.60 15.63 8.79
C LYS A 129 8.20 15.76 7.32
N SER A 130 7.44 14.82 6.77
CA SER A 130 7.08 14.81 5.36
C SER A 130 5.56 14.62 5.20
N LYS A 131 4.95 15.33 4.25
CA LYS A 131 3.53 15.18 3.92
C LYS A 131 3.33 15.21 2.41
N TRP A 132 2.38 14.42 1.93
CA TRP A 132 1.94 14.47 0.54
C TRP A 132 1.27 15.80 0.22
N CYS A 133 1.50 16.33 -0.98
CA CYS A 133 0.73 17.43 -1.50
C CYS A 133 -0.73 16.99 -1.69
N PRO A 134 -1.73 17.75 -1.20
CA PRO A 134 -3.14 17.37 -1.31
C PRO A 134 -3.74 17.68 -2.69
N ALA A 135 -2.99 18.34 -3.58
CA ALA A 135 -3.47 18.69 -4.92
C ALA A 135 -3.84 17.43 -5.73
N PRO A 136 -5.02 17.40 -6.38
CA PRO A 136 -5.42 16.26 -7.21
C PRO A 136 -4.39 15.94 -8.30
N GLY A 137 -3.98 14.67 -8.39
CA GLY A 137 -3.00 14.22 -9.38
C GLY A 137 -1.54 14.62 -9.09
N CYS A 138 -1.26 15.30 -7.98
CA CYS A 138 0.11 15.62 -7.58
C CYS A 138 0.75 14.42 -6.86
N GLU A 139 1.94 14.04 -7.31
CA GLU A 139 2.72 12.92 -6.75
C GLU A 139 3.96 13.40 -5.98
N TYR A 140 3.98 14.67 -5.55
CA TYR A 140 5.08 15.22 -4.77
C TYR A 140 4.76 15.25 -3.27
N ALA A 141 5.80 15.04 -2.47
CA ALA A 141 5.75 15.24 -1.03
C ALA A 141 6.65 16.42 -0.61
N VAL A 142 6.21 17.14 0.41
CA VAL A 142 6.93 18.28 0.98
C VAL A 142 7.54 17.85 2.31
N THR A 143 8.80 18.22 2.54
CA THR A 143 9.48 18.05 3.83
C THR A 143 9.52 19.39 4.55
N PHE A 144 9.18 19.39 5.83
CA PHE A 144 9.12 20.59 6.65
C PHE A 144 9.99 20.41 7.90
N ASP A 145 11.00 21.27 8.02
CA ASP A 145 11.76 21.39 9.26
C ASP A 145 11.10 22.45 10.16
N ALA A 146 10.54 21.97 11.26
CA ALA A 146 9.89 22.82 12.25
C ALA A 146 10.92 23.78 12.87
N GLY A 147 10.79 25.07 12.58
CA GLY A 147 11.64 26.12 13.15
C GLY A 147 11.14 27.55 12.92
N GLY A 148 10.08 27.74 12.13
CA GLY A 148 9.51 29.04 11.83
C GLY A 148 8.08 29.21 12.35
N ALA A 149 7.64 30.46 12.47
CA ALA A 149 6.24 30.78 12.79
C ALA A 149 5.28 30.51 11.62
N ASN A 150 5.79 30.25 10.41
CA ASN A 150 4.99 29.98 9.21
C ASN A 150 4.85 28.47 8.98
N TYR A 151 3.61 28.02 8.86
CA TYR A 151 3.27 26.63 8.61
C TYR A 151 2.71 26.42 7.19
N ASP A 152 2.53 27.47 6.40
CA ASP A 152 2.15 27.32 5.00
C ASP A 152 3.36 26.88 4.19
N VAL A 153 3.20 25.80 3.43
CA VAL A 153 4.25 25.20 2.60
C VAL A 153 3.80 25.17 1.14
N SER A 154 4.76 25.31 0.23
CA SER A 154 4.50 25.26 -1.21
C SER A 154 5.12 24.01 -1.81
N CYS A 155 4.33 23.32 -2.62
CA CYS A 155 4.77 22.17 -3.40
C CYS A 155 5.41 22.61 -4.73
N LEU A 156 6.21 21.74 -5.35
CA LEU A 156 6.75 21.93 -6.71
C LEU A 156 5.66 22.07 -7.78
N CYS A 157 4.44 21.57 -7.52
CA CYS A 157 3.28 21.77 -8.39
C CYS A 157 2.59 23.13 -8.18
N SER A 158 3.24 24.06 -7.47
CA SER A 158 2.74 25.39 -7.09
C SER A 158 1.56 25.41 -6.11
N TYR A 159 0.96 24.26 -5.78
CA TYR A 159 -0.08 24.19 -4.75
C TYR A 159 0.53 24.51 -3.38
N SER A 160 -0.14 25.38 -2.62
CA SER A 160 0.30 25.78 -1.28
C SER A 160 -0.75 25.38 -0.26
N PHE A 161 -0.31 24.75 0.83
CA PHE A 161 -1.18 24.19 1.86
C PHE A 161 -0.63 24.42 3.26
N CYS A 162 -1.51 24.43 4.25
CA CYS A 162 -1.12 24.51 5.64
C CYS A 162 -0.56 23.16 6.11
N TRP A 163 0.67 23.16 6.64
CA TRP A 163 1.31 21.97 7.19
C TRP A 163 0.49 21.32 8.31
N ASN A 164 -0.25 22.11 9.11
CA ASN A 164 -0.95 21.60 10.28
C ASN A 164 -2.26 20.89 9.93
N CYS A 165 -3.15 21.54 9.16
CA CYS A 165 -4.47 20.99 8.83
C CYS A 165 -4.60 20.42 7.41
N THR A 166 -3.56 20.53 6.56
CA THR A 166 -3.55 20.06 5.16
C THR A 166 -4.55 20.72 4.21
N GLU A 167 -5.28 21.73 4.67
CA GLU A 167 -6.11 22.60 3.83
C GLU A 167 -5.28 23.59 3.03
N GLU A 168 -5.90 24.27 2.07
CA GLU A 168 -5.28 25.36 1.30
C GLU A 168 -4.61 26.38 2.24
N ALA A 169 -3.46 26.93 1.82
CA ALA A 169 -2.73 27.91 2.61
C ALA A 169 -3.63 29.10 2.97
N HIS A 170 -3.81 29.33 4.27
CA HIS A 170 -4.95 30.11 4.76
C HIS A 170 -4.55 31.25 5.70
N ARG A 171 -3.27 31.65 5.71
CA ARG A 171 -2.87 32.81 6.50
C ARG A 171 -3.55 34.09 6.03
N PRO A 172 -3.89 35.00 6.97
CA PRO A 172 -3.60 34.96 8.42
C PRO A 172 -4.63 34.19 9.28
N VAL A 173 -5.62 33.55 8.68
CA VAL A 173 -6.69 32.82 9.39
C VAL A 173 -6.09 31.58 10.07
N ASP A 174 -6.56 31.25 11.27
CA ASP A 174 -6.14 30.04 11.99
C ASP A 174 -6.85 28.78 11.47
N CYS A 175 -6.23 27.62 11.64
CA CYS A 175 -6.79 26.34 11.17
C CYS A 175 -8.18 26.04 11.74
N GLY A 176 -8.46 26.45 12.98
CA GLY A 176 -9.74 26.20 13.64
C GLY A 176 -10.88 26.97 12.98
N THR A 177 -10.62 28.20 12.55
CA THR A 177 -11.58 29.00 11.78
C THR A 177 -11.82 28.41 10.38
N VAL A 178 -10.78 27.94 9.70
CA VAL A 178 -10.91 27.29 8.38
C VAL A 178 -11.77 26.03 8.46
N VAL A 179 -11.51 25.15 9.44
CA VAL A 179 -12.30 23.92 9.63
C VAL A 179 -13.79 24.24 9.84
N LYS A 180 -14.11 25.24 10.67
CA LYS A 180 -15.50 25.68 10.88
C LYS A 180 -16.14 26.22 9.61
N TRP A 181 -15.40 26.95 8.79
CA TRP A 181 -15.89 27.50 7.52
C TRP A 181 -16.19 26.39 6.51
N ILE A 182 -15.28 25.42 6.37
CA ILE A 182 -15.47 24.25 5.50
C ILE A 182 -16.73 23.47 5.91
N MET A 183 -16.88 23.17 7.21
CA MET A 183 -18.05 22.46 7.75
C MET A 183 -19.36 23.19 7.49
N LYS A 184 -19.36 24.53 7.60
CA LYS A 184 -20.55 25.33 7.32
C LYS A 184 -20.92 25.29 5.84
N ASN A 185 -19.93 25.47 4.95
CA ASN A 185 -20.17 25.45 3.51
C ASN A 185 -20.60 24.09 3.00
N SER A 186 -20.07 22.99 3.56
CA SER A 186 -20.51 21.65 3.19
C SER A 186 -21.98 21.43 3.58
N ALA A 187 -22.36 21.77 4.81
CA ALA A 187 -23.74 21.66 5.29
C ALA A 187 -24.71 22.57 4.51
N GLU A 188 -24.28 23.77 4.10
CA GLU A 188 -25.09 24.66 3.26
C GLU A 188 -25.24 24.13 1.83
N SER A 189 -24.20 23.51 1.26
CA SER A 189 -24.27 22.88 -0.06
C SER A 189 -25.15 21.63 -0.10
N GLU A 190 -25.25 20.90 1.01
CA GLU A 190 -26.13 19.74 1.17
C GLU A 190 -27.60 20.14 1.34
N ASN A 191 -27.87 21.32 1.90
CA ASN A 191 -29.23 21.85 2.10
C ASN A 191 -29.83 22.51 0.83
N MET A 192 -29.12 22.46 -0.30
CA MET A 192 -29.56 23.03 -1.59
C MET A 192 -29.92 21.97 -2.65
N ASN A 193 -30.02 20.69 -2.27
CA ASN A 193 -30.47 19.59 -3.15
C ASN A 193 -31.80 19.00 -2.72
#